data_AF-A0A1T2KVY5-F1
#
_entry.id   AF-A0A1T2KVY5-F1
#
_cell.length_a   1.000
_cell.length_b   1.000
_cell.length_c   1.000
_cell.angle_alpha   90.00
_cell.angle_beta   90.00
_cell.angle_gamma   90.00
#
_symmetry.space_group_name_H-M   'P 1'
#
loop_
_entity.id
_entity.type
_entity.pdbx_description
1 polymer ?
#
loop_
_entity_poly.entity_id
_entity_poly.type
_entity_poly.pdbx_seq_one_letter_code
_entity_poly.pdbx_strand_id
1 'polypeptide(L)'
;MPQPSSTDYDPTASISLTIPFGAGGIKDFGISLNVLSTDEENAWMGGAGVTFYPAKDNKLGCSLIGGRNFTGSELHLGYDFCQKVFNFGIGVLDTKGDNNVGSPPVSDNRLKRDVEQIATLDNDLKLYSFKYLWDEKPYVGVMAQDLLEQSDYRDAVTIGDKGFYAVYYNKLGLKMITFNEWKKNNAEIFL
;
A
#
# COMPACT_ATOMS: atom_id res chain seq x y z
N MET A 1 27.17 -23.47 -9.39
CA MET A 1 26.91 -23.08 -7.99
C MET A 1 25.87 -21.97 -8.04
N PRO A 2 24.66 -22.14 -7.51
CA PRO A 2 23.73 -21.02 -7.38
C PRO A 2 24.33 -20.01 -6.39
N GLN A 3 24.40 -18.75 -6.80
CA GLN A 3 24.86 -17.64 -5.94
C GLN A 3 23.82 -17.43 -4.82
N PRO A 4 24.23 -17.07 -3.59
CA PRO A 4 23.28 -16.68 -2.56
C PRO A 4 22.52 -15.44 -3.05
N SER A 5 21.19 -15.49 -3.06
CA SER A 5 20.35 -14.31 -3.25
C SER A 5 20.68 -13.32 -2.15
N SER A 6 21.13 -12.12 -2.52
CA SER A 6 21.32 -11.01 -1.61
C SER A 6 19.96 -10.66 -0.98
N THR A 7 19.71 -11.11 0.24
CA THR A 7 18.69 -10.49 1.10
C THR A 7 19.18 -9.08 1.40
N ASP A 8 18.65 -8.10 0.67
CA ASP A 8 18.87 -6.68 0.93
C ASP A 8 18.14 -6.32 2.23
N TYR A 9 18.89 -5.93 3.27
CA TYR A 9 18.31 -5.44 4.51
C TYR A 9 18.09 -3.94 4.38
N ASP A 10 16.88 -3.53 4.01
CA ASP A 10 16.49 -2.11 3.92
C ASP A 10 15.66 -1.70 5.15
N PRO A 11 16.24 -0.94 6.10
CA PRO A 11 15.55 -0.59 7.33
C PRO A 11 14.45 0.44 7.07
N THR A 12 13.25 0.20 7.60
CA THR A 12 12.10 1.12 7.49
C THR A 12 11.60 1.56 8.86
N ALA A 13 10.81 2.63 8.87
CA ALA A 13 10.14 3.13 10.06
C ALA A 13 8.63 2.85 9.97
N SER A 14 8.04 2.51 11.11
CA SER A 14 6.60 2.28 11.21
C SER A 14 5.98 3.02 12.37
N ILE A 15 4.68 3.32 12.23
CA ILE A 15 3.84 3.89 13.28
C ILE A 15 2.81 2.84 13.65
N SER A 16 2.78 2.47 14.92
CA SER A 16 2.00 1.35 15.42
C SER A 16 1.05 1.73 16.54
N LEU A 17 -0.14 1.11 16.54
CA LEU A 17 -1.00 1.01 17.71
C LEU A 17 -0.72 -0.32 18.40
N THR A 18 -0.31 -0.22 19.65
CA THR A 18 0.16 -1.35 20.45
C THR A 18 -0.76 -1.56 21.66
N ILE A 19 -1.14 -2.80 21.92
CA ILE A 19 -1.93 -3.21 23.07
C ILE A 19 -1.02 -4.08 23.95
N PRO A 20 -0.63 -3.62 25.16
CA PRO A 20 0.08 -4.45 26.11
C PRO A 20 -0.87 -5.50 26.70
N PHE A 21 -0.36 -6.70 26.91
CA PHE A 21 -1.07 -7.79 27.54
C PHE A 21 -0.23 -8.40 28.67
N GLY A 22 -0.92 -8.76 29.75
CA GLY A 22 -0.32 -9.20 31.01
C GLY A 22 -0.37 -8.12 32.11
N ALA A 23 -0.59 -8.59 33.34
CA ALA A 23 -0.52 -7.84 34.61
C ALA A 23 -1.12 -6.41 34.62
N GLY A 24 -2.36 -6.21 34.16
CA GLY A 24 -3.08 -4.93 34.34
C GLY A 24 -4.34 -4.71 33.51
N GLY A 25 -4.50 -5.41 32.38
CA GLY A 25 -5.68 -5.33 31.52
C GLY A 25 -5.56 -4.34 30.35
N ILE A 26 -6.55 -4.37 29.46
CA ILE A 26 -6.62 -3.71 28.13
C ILE A 26 -6.76 -2.18 28.13
N LYS A 27 -6.37 -1.46 29.19
CA LYS A 27 -6.59 -0.01 29.30
C LYS A 27 -5.46 0.84 28.74
N ASP A 28 -4.26 0.28 28.61
CA ASP A 28 -3.04 1.03 28.34
C ASP A 28 -2.61 0.89 26.87
N PHE A 29 -3.43 1.33 25.92
CA PHE A 29 -2.96 1.35 24.52
C PHE A 29 -1.74 2.26 24.39
N GLY A 30 -0.81 1.88 23.53
CA GLY A 30 0.42 2.58 23.24
C GLY A 30 0.50 3.00 21.77
N ILE A 31 1.10 4.16 21.51
CA ILE A 31 1.45 4.61 20.17
C ILE A 31 2.95 4.44 20.01
N SER A 32 3.38 3.58 19.09
CA SER A 32 4.79 3.23 18.92
C SER A 32 5.37 3.77 17.62
N LEU A 33 6.60 4.28 17.68
CA LEU A 33 7.45 4.50 16.52
C LEU A 33 8.49 3.39 16.52
N ASN A 34 8.53 2.58 15.47
CA ASN A 34 9.44 1.44 15.37
C ASN A 34 10.39 1.60 14.19
N VAL A 35 11.59 1.03 14.31
CA VAL A 35 12.53 0.80 13.21
C VAL A 35 12.60 -0.70 12.98
N LEU A 36 12.41 -1.12 11.73
CA LEU A 36 12.32 -2.52 11.32
C LEU A 36 13.56 -2.89 10.50
N SER A 37 13.92 -4.18 10.53
CA SER A 37 15.06 -4.73 9.82
C SER A 37 14.85 -4.84 8.31
N THR A 38 13.60 -4.77 7.84
CA THR A 38 13.22 -4.96 6.44
C THR A 38 11.91 -4.24 6.14
N ASP A 39 11.80 -3.74 4.91
CA ASP A 39 10.60 -3.15 4.30
C ASP A 39 9.93 -4.06 3.27
N GLU A 40 10.42 -5.30 3.14
CA GLU A 40 9.89 -6.28 2.20
C GLU A 40 8.48 -6.71 2.58
N GLU A 41 7.61 -6.83 1.57
CA GLU A 41 6.25 -7.30 1.73
C GLU A 41 6.20 -8.81 2.01
N ASN A 42 5.25 -9.25 2.85
CA ASN A 42 5.04 -10.66 3.20
C ASN A 42 6.23 -11.34 3.90
N ALA A 43 7.23 -10.56 4.31
CA ALA A 43 8.45 -10.99 4.97
C ALA A 43 8.33 -10.98 6.51
N TRP A 44 9.14 -11.80 7.16
CA TRP A 44 9.34 -11.73 8.61
C TRP A 44 10.25 -10.56 8.94
N MET A 45 9.86 -9.79 9.95
CA MET A 45 10.60 -8.60 10.39
C MET A 45 10.98 -8.72 11.87
N GLY A 46 12.14 -8.14 12.20
CA GLY A 46 12.51 -7.81 13.57
C GLY A 46 12.67 -6.31 13.68
N GLY A 47 12.40 -5.73 14.84
CA GLY A 47 12.52 -4.29 15.02
C GLY A 47 12.67 -3.88 16.47
N ALA A 48 12.95 -2.60 16.66
CA ALA A 48 12.96 -1.96 17.96
C ALA A 48 12.17 -0.66 17.89
N GLY A 49 11.50 -0.29 18.98
CA GLY A 49 10.63 0.88 18.98
C GLY A 49 10.52 1.58 20.32
N VAL A 50 10.02 2.81 20.25
CA VAL A 50 9.68 3.63 21.40
C VAL A 50 8.17 3.80 21.42
N THR A 51 7.55 3.43 22.54
CA THR A 51 6.09 3.45 22.70
C THR A 51 5.66 4.50 23.70
N PHE A 52 4.65 5.30 23.38
CA PHE A 52 4.01 6.24 24.28
C PHE A 52 2.67 5.72 24.77
N TYR A 53 2.50 5.58 26.09
CA TYR A 53 1.27 5.10 26.72
C TYR A 53 0.49 6.26 27.39
N PRO A 54 -0.45 6.91 26.69
CA PRO A 54 -1.21 8.04 27.24
C PRO A 54 -2.04 7.66 28.46
N ALA A 55 -2.62 6.46 28.47
CA ALA A 55 -3.49 5.99 29.55
C ALA A 55 -2.72 5.50 30.80
N LYS A 56 -1.40 5.32 30.70
CA LYS A 56 -0.53 4.82 31.77
C LYS A 56 0.39 5.92 32.31
N ASP A 57 -0.20 7.02 32.77
CA ASP A 57 0.53 8.20 33.28
C ASP A 57 1.53 8.80 32.28
N ASN A 58 1.22 8.79 30.98
CA ASN A 58 2.11 9.29 29.91
C ASN A 58 3.50 8.63 29.90
N LYS A 59 3.57 7.34 30.26
CA LYS A 59 4.85 6.61 30.30
C LYS A 59 5.40 6.31 28.91
N LEU A 60 6.72 6.27 28.82
CA LEU A 60 7.45 5.81 27.65
C LEU A 60 7.90 4.35 27.82
N GLY A 61 7.85 3.64 26.72
CA GLY A 61 8.18 2.24 26.53
C GLY A 61 9.33 2.06 25.56
N CYS A 62 10.03 0.94 25.67
CA CYS A 62 11.14 0.58 24.79
C CYS A 62 11.01 -0.90 24.48
N SER A 63 10.58 -1.20 23.26
CA SER A 63 10.19 -2.55 22.87
C SER A 63 11.13 -3.14 21.84
N LEU A 64 11.42 -4.43 22.00
CA LEU A 64 11.90 -5.27 20.90
C LEU A 64 10.69 -6.00 20.32
N ILE A 65 10.56 -5.97 19.00
CA ILE A 65 9.41 -6.51 18.27
C ILE A 65 9.84 -7.51 17.22
N GLY A 66 9.02 -8.53 17.00
CA GLY A 66 9.16 -9.51 15.93
C GLY A 66 7.78 -9.79 15.34
N GLY A 67 7.70 -9.81 14.01
CA GLY A 67 6.41 -9.78 13.34
C GLY A 67 6.50 -10.12 11.87
N ARG A 68 5.42 -9.82 11.16
CA ARG A 68 5.32 -10.00 9.72
C ARG A 68 4.84 -8.71 9.07
N ASN A 69 5.52 -8.31 8.01
CA ASN A 69 5.09 -7.24 7.13
C ASN A 69 4.03 -7.77 6.16
N PHE A 70 3.02 -6.96 5.93
CA PHE A 70 2.00 -7.09 4.90
C PHE A 70 2.05 -5.84 4.03
N THR A 71 1.25 -5.78 2.97
CA THR A 71 1.22 -4.62 2.08
C THR A 71 0.82 -3.35 2.84
N GLY A 72 1.77 -2.43 3.02
CA GLY A 72 1.60 -1.16 3.76
C GLY A 72 1.31 -1.29 5.26
N SER A 73 1.46 -2.48 5.85
CA SER A 73 1.11 -2.72 7.26
C SER A 73 2.01 -3.73 7.95
N GLU A 74 2.19 -3.61 9.27
CA GLU A 74 2.87 -4.60 10.11
C GLU A 74 1.92 -5.21 11.11
N LEU A 75 2.15 -6.48 11.40
CA LEU A 75 1.65 -7.16 12.59
C LEU A 75 2.86 -7.60 13.40
N HIS A 76 2.95 -7.18 14.66
CA HIS A 76 4.08 -7.57 15.50
C HIS A 76 3.66 -8.01 16.90
N LEU A 77 4.50 -8.85 17.48
CA LEU A 77 4.53 -9.15 18.90
C LEU A 77 5.83 -8.58 19.47
N GLY A 78 5.74 -8.00 20.65
CA GLY A 78 6.87 -7.35 21.29
C GLY A 78 6.92 -7.57 22.78
N TYR A 79 8.09 -7.29 23.32
CA TYR A 79 8.27 -7.14 24.76
C TYR A 79 8.84 -5.75 25.03
N ASP A 80 8.12 -4.98 25.84
CA ASP A 80 8.52 -3.68 26.31
C ASP A 80 9.31 -3.84 27.61
N PHE A 81 10.62 -3.63 27.55
CA PHE A 81 11.52 -3.79 28.69
C PHE A 81 11.38 -2.63 29.68
N CYS A 82 11.00 -1.45 29.20
CA CYS A 82 10.81 -0.25 30.01
C CYS A 82 9.53 -0.35 30.85
N GLN A 83 8.48 -0.97 30.29
CA GLN A 83 7.20 -1.20 30.99
C GLN A 83 7.03 -2.62 31.55
N LYS A 84 7.94 -3.55 31.24
CA LYS A 84 7.92 -4.98 31.62
C LYS A 84 6.61 -5.67 31.24
N VAL A 85 6.14 -5.42 30.02
CA VAL A 85 4.88 -5.99 29.49
C VAL A 85 5.11 -6.58 28.11
N PHE A 86 4.39 -7.68 27.83
CA PHE A 86 4.25 -8.14 26.46
C PHE A 86 3.27 -7.25 25.73
N ASN A 87 3.45 -7.13 24.43
CA ASN A 87 2.61 -6.30 23.62
C ASN A 87 2.37 -6.92 22.24
N PHE A 88 1.23 -6.53 21.68
CA PHE A 88 0.82 -6.86 20.33
C PHE A 88 0.51 -5.56 19.63
N GLY A 89 0.99 -5.38 18.40
CA GLY A 89 0.76 -4.16 17.66
C GLY A 89 0.40 -4.41 16.21
N ILE A 90 -0.40 -3.48 15.70
CA ILE A 90 -0.62 -3.29 14.27
C ILE A 90 -0.05 -1.93 13.89
N GLY A 91 0.65 -1.87 12.77
CA GLY A 91 1.27 -0.63 12.32
C GLY A 91 1.10 -0.40 10.85
N VAL A 92 1.32 0.86 10.48
CA VAL A 92 1.48 1.29 9.11
C VAL A 92 2.95 1.57 8.86
N LEU A 93 3.43 1.13 7.70
CA LEU A 93 4.80 1.31 7.26
C LEU A 93 4.83 1.49 5.76
N ASP A 94 5.83 2.21 5.27
CA ASP A 94 6.07 2.35 3.84
C ASP A 94 6.86 1.12 3.39
N THR A 95 6.15 0.07 2.94
CA THR A 95 6.76 -1.15 2.37
C THR A 95 7.24 -0.84 0.95
N LYS A 96 8.45 -1.26 0.57
CA LYS A 96 8.80 -1.48 -0.84
C LYS A 96 8.15 -2.78 -1.34
N GLY A 97 6.82 -2.81 -1.32
CA GLY A 97 6.03 -3.79 -2.07
C GLY A 97 5.78 -3.23 -3.46
N ASP A 98 5.91 -4.06 -4.50
CA ASP A 98 5.67 -3.71 -5.91
C ASP A 98 4.41 -2.85 -6.10
N ASN A 99 4.58 -1.52 -6.13
CA ASN A 99 3.75 -0.43 -6.69
C ASN A 99 2.22 -0.62 -6.89
N ASN A 100 1.49 -1.47 -6.16
CA ASN A 100 0.09 -1.77 -6.51
C ASN A 100 -0.90 -1.97 -5.34
N VAL A 101 -0.57 -1.59 -4.11
CA VAL A 101 -1.63 -1.40 -3.07
C VAL A 101 -1.49 -0.05 -2.37
N GLY A 102 -1.31 1.00 -3.18
CA GLY A 102 -1.94 2.28 -2.89
C GLY A 102 -3.43 2.17 -3.24
N SER A 103 -4.27 3.06 -2.68
CA SER A 103 -5.65 3.21 -3.15
C SER A 103 -5.66 3.24 -4.68
N PRO A 104 -6.47 2.41 -5.37
CA PRO A 104 -6.39 2.26 -6.82
C PRO A 104 -6.41 3.64 -7.48
N PRO A 105 -5.63 3.86 -8.55
CA PRO A 105 -5.60 5.15 -9.20
C PRO A 105 -7.02 5.54 -9.61
N VAL A 106 -7.38 6.78 -9.30
CA VAL A 106 -8.68 7.33 -9.67
C VAL A 106 -8.80 7.31 -11.19
N SER A 107 -9.84 6.65 -11.69
CA SER A 107 -10.05 6.46 -13.14
C SER A 107 -11.41 6.98 -13.58
N ASP A 108 -11.94 7.96 -12.86
CA ASP A 108 -13.21 8.63 -13.11
C ASP A 108 -13.08 9.67 -14.22
N ASN A 109 -14.00 9.65 -15.20
CA ASN A 109 -14.08 10.65 -16.26
C ASN A 109 -14.14 12.10 -15.75
N ARG A 110 -14.76 12.35 -14.58
CA ARG A 110 -14.87 13.70 -13.99
C ARG A 110 -13.53 14.29 -13.55
N LEU A 111 -12.50 13.46 -13.40
CA LEU A 111 -11.17 13.84 -12.94
C LEU A 111 -10.14 13.90 -14.09
N LYS A 112 -10.58 13.63 -15.32
CA LYS A 112 -9.73 13.55 -16.51
C LYS A 112 -10.12 14.63 -17.52
N ARG A 113 -9.13 15.08 -18.29
CA ARG A 113 -9.25 16.00 -19.43
C ARG A 113 -8.38 15.51 -20.59
N ASP A 114 -8.60 16.04 -21.78
CA ASP A 114 -7.91 15.63 -23.01
C ASP A 114 -7.99 14.10 -23.23
N VAL A 115 -9.18 13.52 -23.02
CA VAL A 115 -9.39 12.08 -23.08
C VAL A 115 -9.52 11.64 -24.55
N GLU A 116 -8.60 10.79 -24.99
CA GLU A 116 -8.58 10.21 -26.35
C GLU A 116 -8.43 8.70 -26.27
N GLN A 117 -9.27 7.94 -26.97
CA GLN A 117 -9.09 6.50 -27.09
C GLN A 117 -7.92 6.21 -28.03
N ILE A 118 -6.93 5.45 -27.57
CA ILE A 118 -5.69 5.18 -28.32
C ILE A 118 -5.54 3.72 -28.75
N ALA A 119 -6.23 2.79 -28.09
CA ALA A 119 -6.22 1.37 -28.45
C ALA A 119 -7.44 0.64 -27.90
N THR A 120 -7.71 -0.53 -28.47
CA THR A 120 -8.64 -1.53 -27.95
C THR A 120 -7.87 -2.84 -27.86
N LEU A 121 -7.90 -3.49 -26.71
CA LEU A 121 -7.24 -4.77 -26.46
C LEU A 121 -8.11 -5.94 -26.96
N ASP A 122 -7.53 -7.13 -27.07
CA ASP A 122 -8.22 -8.34 -27.54
C ASP A 122 -9.39 -8.77 -26.65
N ASN A 123 -9.42 -8.29 -25.40
CA ASN A 123 -10.48 -8.50 -24.43
C ASN A 123 -11.50 -7.34 -24.41
N ASP A 124 -11.61 -6.58 -25.51
CA ASP A 124 -12.50 -5.43 -25.68
C ASP A 124 -12.27 -4.26 -24.68
N LEU A 125 -11.17 -4.29 -23.93
CA LEU A 125 -10.77 -3.18 -23.06
C LEU A 125 -10.26 -2.01 -23.90
N LYS A 126 -10.89 -0.85 -23.72
CA LYS A 126 -10.47 0.41 -24.35
C LYS A 126 -9.40 1.09 -23.49
N LEU A 127 -8.30 1.46 -24.15
CA LEU A 127 -7.24 2.26 -23.56
C LEU A 127 -7.35 3.71 -24.02
N TYR A 128 -7.17 4.61 -23.07
CA TYR A 128 -7.29 6.05 -23.22
C TYR A 128 -5.99 6.74 -22.85
N SER A 129 -5.58 7.72 -23.65
CA SER A 129 -4.67 8.77 -23.24
C SER A 129 -5.46 9.88 -22.57
N PHE A 130 -5.02 10.36 -21.42
CA PHE A 130 -5.68 11.44 -20.68
C PHE A 130 -4.70 12.19 -19.79
N LYS A 131 -5.10 13.39 -19.34
CA LYS A 131 -4.43 14.12 -18.25
C LYS A 131 -5.38 14.24 -17.07
N TYR A 132 -4.84 14.26 -15.85
CA TYR A 132 -5.65 14.62 -14.69
C TYR A 132 -5.95 16.13 -14.68
N LEU A 133 -6.98 16.55 -13.96
CA LEU A 133 -7.29 17.98 -13.81
C LEU A 133 -6.19 18.76 -13.09
N TRP A 134 -5.42 18.09 -12.21
CA TRP A 134 -4.35 18.67 -11.40
C TRP A 134 -2.94 18.30 -11.86
N ASP A 135 -2.82 17.55 -12.97
CA ASP A 135 -1.53 17.16 -13.54
C ASP A 135 -1.50 17.51 -15.03
N GLU A 136 -0.36 17.97 -15.53
CA GLU A 136 -0.15 18.23 -16.95
C GLU A 136 0.43 17.02 -17.69
N LYS A 137 0.94 16.03 -16.94
CA LYS A 137 1.51 14.81 -17.50
C LYS A 137 0.39 13.95 -18.13
N PRO A 138 0.56 13.52 -19.39
CA PRO A 138 -0.38 12.58 -20.02
C PRO A 138 -0.09 11.14 -19.59
N TYR A 139 -1.15 10.42 -19.23
CA TYR A 139 -1.17 9.02 -18.81
C TYR A 139 -1.97 8.17 -19.79
N VAL A 140 -1.71 6.86 -19.77
CA VAL A 140 -2.43 5.84 -20.51
C VAL A 140 -3.07 4.87 -19.54
N GLY A 141 -4.37 4.63 -19.70
CA GLY A 141 -5.11 3.69 -18.88
C GLY A 141 -6.56 3.53 -19.31
N VAL A 142 -7.37 2.90 -18.47
CA VAL A 142 -8.78 2.60 -18.74
C VAL A 142 -9.71 3.68 -18.18
N MET A 143 -10.97 3.70 -18.62
CA MET A 143 -12.01 4.57 -18.04
C MET A 143 -12.92 3.74 -17.14
N ALA A 144 -13.16 4.18 -15.90
CA ALA A 144 -14.00 3.43 -14.96
C ALA A 144 -15.46 3.30 -15.44
N GLN A 145 -16.00 4.37 -16.04
CA GLN A 145 -17.36 4.39 -16.58
C GLN A 145 -17.56 3.32 -17.67
N ASP A 146 -16.61 3.17 -18.59
CA ASP A 146 -16.64 2.12 -19.62
C ASP A 146 -16.60 0.71 -19.02
N LEU A 147 -15.79 0.50 -17.98
CA LEU A 147 -15.73 -0.78 -17.29
C LEU A 147 -17.04 -1.11 -16.57
N LEU A 148 -17.78 -0.11 -16.09
CA LEU A 148 -19.07 -0.31 -15.45
C LEU A 148 -20.18 -0.71 -16.45
N GLU A 149 -20.04 -0.34 -17.72
CA GLU A 149 -20.94 -0.76 -18.80
C GLU A 149 -20.75 -2.23 -19.20
N GLN A 150 -19.55 -2.80 -18.94
CA GLN A 150 -19.22 -4.19 -19.24
C GLN A 150 -19.39 -5.07 -18.00
N SER A 151 -20.20 -6.13 -18.08
CA SER A 151 -20.48 -6.99 -16.92
C SER A 151 -19.23 -7.60 -16.30
N ASP A 152 -18.24 -7.92 -17.13
CA ASP A 152 -17.10 -8.76 -16.77
C ASP A 152 -16.00 -7.98 -16.01
N TYR A 153 -16.06 -6.64 -16.04
CA TYR A 153 -15.04 -5.77 -15.44
C TYR A 153 -15.56 -4.91 -14.28
N ARG A 154 -16.83 -5.07 -13.88
CA ARG A 154 -17.43 -4.25 -12.80
C ARG A 154 -16.72 -4.44 -11.46
N ASP A 155 -16.17 -5.62 -11.21
CA ASP A 155 -15.49 -5.96 -9.96
C ASP A 155 -14.08 -5.33 -9.86
N ALA A 156 -13.54 -4.84 -10.97
CA ALA A 156 -12.29 -4.08 -11.01
C ALA A 156 -12.48 -2.60 -10.66
N VAL A 157 -13.74 -2.10 -10.63
CA VAL A 157 -14.07 -0.72 -10.30
C VAL A 157 -14.49 -0.60 -8.84
N THR A 158 -13.94 0.40 -8.14
CA THR A 158 -14.35 0.76 -6.79
C THR A 158 -14.70 2.25 -6.70
N ILE A 159 -15.42 2.63 -5.65
CA ILE A 159 -15.77 4.01 -5.35
C ILE A 159 -14.99 4.42 -4.10
N GLY A 160 -14.15 5.44 -4.21
CA GLY A 160 -13.42 5.99 -3.07
C GLY A 160 -14.29 6.88 -2.20
N ASP A 161 -13.78 7.26 -1.02
CA ASP A 161 -14.51 8.02 0.02
C ASP A 161 -15.11 9.36 -0.46
N LYS A 162 -14.55 9.95 -1.52
CA LYS A 162 -15.02 11.20 -2.13
C LYS A 162 -16.04 10.99 -3.26
N GLY A 163 -16.53 9.76 -3.44
CA GLY A 163 -17.53 9.41 -4.46
C GLY A 163 -16.99 9.38 -5.90
N PHE A 164 -15.68 9.25 -6.08
CA PHE A 164 -15.03 9.10 -7.39
C PHE A 164 -14.65 7.65 -7.66
N TYR A 165 -14.73 7.25 -8.93
CA TYR A 165 -14.34 5.91 -9.35
C TYR A 165 -12.82 5.74 -9.41
N ALA A 166 -12.38 4.57 -8.98
CA ALA A 166 -11.01 4.09 -9.08
C ALA A 166 -10.99 2.67 -9.64
N VAL A 167 -9.88 2.27 -10.25
CA VAL A 167 -9.76 0.99 -10.93
C VAL A 167 -8.56 0.20 -10.43
N TYR A 168 -8.80 -1.06 -10.09
CA TYR A 168 -7.78 -2.05 -9.78
C TYR A 168 -7.17 -2.60 -11.08
N TYR A 169 -6.15 -1.91 -11.60
CA TYR A 169 -5.48 -2.29 -12.84
C TYR A 169 -4.88 -3.71 -12.78
N ASN A 170 -4.42 -4.14 -11.60
CA ASN A 170 -3.93 -5.50 -11.37
C ASN A 170 -4.99 -6.59 -11.64
N LYS A 171 -6.27 -6.33 -11.36
CA LYS A 171 -7.37 -7.27 -11.70
C LYS A 171 -7.57 -7.42 -13.21
N LEU A 172 -7.16 -6.40 -13.98
CA LEU A 172 -7.22 -6.40 -15.43
C LEU A 172 -5.94 -6.96 -16.07
N GLY A 173 -4.92 -7.32 -15.28
CA GLY A 173 -3.58 -7.69 -15.79
C GLY A 173 -2.84 -6.50 -16.40
N LEU A 174 -3.18 -5.29 -15.98
CA LEU A 174 -2.63 -4.04 -16.51
C LEU A 174 -1.94 -3.24 -15.40
N LYS A 175 -1.17 -2.23 -15.79
CA LYS A 175 -0.74 -1.12 -14.95
C LYS A 175 -0.95 0.20 -15.68
N MET A 176 -1.11 1.29 -14.93
CA MET A 176 -1.18 2.63 -15.51
C MET A 176 0.24 3.11 -15.83
N ILE A 177 0.46 3.56 -17.06
CA ILE A 177 1.76 4.11 -17.50
C ILE A 177 1.58 5.51 -18.06
N THR A 178 2.68 6.20 -18.31
CA THR A 178 2.68 7.53 -18.95
C THR A 178 2.60 7.39 -20.47
N PHE A 179 2.09 8.43 -21.16
CA PHE A 179 2.03 8.41 -22.62
C PHE A 179 3.41 8.34 -23.29
N ASN A 180 4.46 8.80 -22.61
CA ASN A 180 5.83 8.67 -23.09
C ASN A 180 6.34 7.22 -23.00
N GLU A 181 6.05 6.52 -21.90
CA GLU A 181 6.35 5.08 -21.75
C GLU A 181 5.59 4.27 -22.79
N TRP A 182 4.29 4.54 -22.98
CA TRP A 182 3.48 3.91 -24.02
C TRP A 182 4.08 4.08 -25.42
N LYS A 183 4.54 5.29 -25.76
CA LYS A 183 5.20 5.55 -27.05
C LYS A 183 6.54 4.83 -27.22
N LYS A 184 7.24 4.56 -26.12
CA LYS A 184 8.52 3.85 -26.12
C LYS A 184 8.31 2.34 -26.28
N ASN A 185 7.38 1.78 -25.52
CA ASN A 185 7.00 0.38 -25.57
C ASN A 185 5.58 0.19 -25.02
N ASN A 186 4.62 -0.08 -25.89
CA ASN A 186 3.23 -0.29 -25.50
C ASN A 186 3.03 -1.55 -24.64
N ALA A 187 3.94 -2.53 -24.71
CA ALA A 187 3.88 -3.73 -23.90
C ALA A 187 4.16 -3.46 -22.42
N GLU A 188 4.71 -2.29 -22.07
CA GLU A 188 4.89 -1.88 -20.68
C GLU A 188 3.56 -1.64 -19.96
N ILE A 189 2.40 -1.64 -20.64
CA ILE A 189 1.11 -1.51 -19.93
C ILE A 189 0.68 -2.80 -19.24
N PHE A 190 1.20 -3.95 -19.65
CA PHE A 190 0.82 -5.25 -19.10
C PHE A 190 1.66 -5.60 -17.86
N LEU A 191 1.06 -6.37 -16.95
CA LEU A 191 1.74 -6.96 -15.78
C LEU A 191 2.29 -8.36 -16.10
#